data_AF-A0A177WTW5-F1
#
_entry.id   AF-A0A177WTW5-F1
#
_cell.length_a   1.000
_cell.length_b   1.000
_cell.length_c   1.000
_cell.angle_alpha   90.00
_cell.angle_beta   90.00
_cell.angle_gamma   90.00
#
_symmetry.space_group_name_H-M   'P 1'
#
loop_
_entity.id
_entity.type
_entity.pdbx_description
1 polymer ?
#
loop_
_entity_poly.entity_id
_entity_poly.type
_entity_poly.pdbx_seq_one_letter_code
_entity_poly.pdbx_strand_id
1 'polypeptide(L)'
;MDILYNYGVIPNNEIGIQLCPYEMTSKSFINIGNTDVAEKCGTDGRSIAWVNSPTNDYFTVNIKSVLVNGKQVDLPEEFQQVVENGRALYSYLHTCFMYMRFPQAVVDVLINDILNSGAITIKNTMISSKLGKIIIKKKLQNNHLMTKSKYNIDWVKLPTITITVFAQTPVTDDNHDSVVTIKLGPKDYLRSYNSKDCKYLTIVCNMCCLINLTDIPAEL
;
A
#
# COMPACT_ATOMS: atom_id res chain seq x y z
N MET A 1 -8.29 -20.37 -8.97
CA MET A 1 -7.08 -21.05 -8.46
C MET A 1 -7.40 -22.50 -8.14
N ASP A 2 -8.50 -22.75 -7.43
CA ASP A 2 -8.95 -24.08 -7.00
C ASP A 2 -8.96 -25.15 -8.10
N ILE A 3 -9.46 -24.85 -9.30
CA ILE A 3 -9.40 -25.81 -10.42
C ILE A 3 -7.94 -26.17 -10.76
N LEU A 4 -7.03 -25.20 -10.83
CA LEU A 4 -5.63 -25.50 -11.15
C LEU A 4 -4.99 -26.37 -10.05
N TYR A 5 -5.31 -26.10 -8.79
CA TYR A 5 -4.79 -26.87 -7.67
C TYR A 5 -5.41 -28.27 -7.57
N ASN A 6 -6.74 -28.37 -7.59
CA ASN A 6 -7.49 -29.62 -7.43
C ASN A 6 -7.25 -30.61 -8.58
N TYR A 7 -6.94 -30.12 -9.79
CA TYR A 7 -6.55 -30.96 -10.93
C TYR A 7 -5.04 -31.22 -11.00
N GLY A 8 -4.25 -30.84 -9.99
CA GLY A 8 -2.82 -31.10 -9.90
C GLY A 8 -1.96 -30.34 -10.91
N VAL A 9 -2.48 -29.25 -11.49
CA VAL A 9 -1.75 -28.41 -12.46
C VAL A 9 -0.68 -27.57 -11.77
N ILE A 10 -0.93 -27.14 -10.54
CA ILE A 10 0.02 -26.39 -9.70
C ILE A 10 0.23 -27.10 -8.36
N PRO A 11 1.44 -27.03 -7.77
CA PRO A 11 1.76 -27.79 -6.57
C PRO A 11 1.22 -27.18 -5.28
N ASN A 12 1.00 -25.85 -5.25
CA ASN A 12 0.49 -25.13 -4.08
C ASN A 12 -0.71 -24.26 -4.49
N ASN A 13 -1.69 -24.09 -3.60
CA ASN A 13 -2.78 -23.13 -3.80
C ASN A 13 -2.34 -21.72 -3.41
N GLU A 14 -1.31 -21.22 -4.09
CA GLU A 14 -0.63 -19.97 -3.75
C GLU A 14 -0.38 -19.10 -4.97
N ILE A 15 -0.39 -17.78 -4.77
CA ILE A 15 0.07 -16.81 -5.77
C ILE A 15 1.09 -15.88 -5.13
N GLY A 16 2.29 -15.83 -5.71
CA GLY A 16 3.29 -14.80 -5.43
C GLY A 16 3.21 -13.69 -6.46
N ILE A 17 3.12 -12.42 -6.02
CA ILE A 17 3.05 -11.26 -6.92
C ILE A 17 4.21 -10.32 -6.65
N GLN A 18 4.90 -9.89 -7.72
CA GLN A 18 5.86 -8.80 -7.67
C GLN A 18 5.41 -7.68 -8.61
N LEU A 19 5.08 -6.52 -8.04
CA LEU A 19 4.68 -5.33 -8.81
C LEU A 19 5.81 -4.29 -8.75
N CYS A 20 6.53 -4.15 -9.85
CA CYS A 20 7.59 -3.15 -9.98
C CYS A 20 7.05 -1.80 -10.48
N PRO A 21 7.71 -0.68 -10.10
CA PRO A 21 7.38 0.66 -10.60
C PRO A 21 7.41 0.76 -12.14
N TYR A 22 6.78 1.81 -12.69
CA TYR A 22 6.60 1.99 -14.14
C TYR A 22 7.86 1.80 -14.99
N GLU A 23 9.02 2.30 -14.51
CA GLU A 23 10.30 2.21 -15.23
C GLU A 23 10.88 0.77 -15.25
N MET A 24 10.30 -0.15 -14.47
CA MET A 24 10.74 -1.52 -14.28
C MET A 24 9.59 -2.52 -14.43
N THR A 25 8.52 -2.18 -15.15
CA THR A 25 7.33 -3.06 -15.31
C THR A 25 7.67 -4.41 -15.92
N SER A 26 8.70 -4.50 -16.76
CA SER A 26 9.21 -5.77 -17.31
C SER A 26 9.78 -6.72 -16.25
N LYS A 27 10.04 -6.23 -15.04
CA LYS A 27 10.46 -7.04 -13.88
C LYS A 27 9.28 -7.41 -12.97
N SER A 28 8.07 -6.96 -13.28
CA SER A 28 6.86 -7.43 -12.61
C SER A 28 6.51 -8.82 -13.11
N PHE A 29 6.06 -9.71 -12.23
CA PHE A 29 5.58 -11.03 -12.61
C PHE A 29 4.57 -11.56 -11.59
N ILE A 30 3.89 -12.64 -11.99
CA ILE A 30 2.98 -13.42 -11.15
C ILE A 30 3.50 -14.86 -11.15
N ASN A 31 3.73 -15.43 -9.98
CA ASN A 31 4.16 -16.82 -9.76
C ASN A 31 2.96 -17.62 -9.23
N ILE A 32 2.32 -18.36 -10.13
CA ILE A 32 1.15 -19.19 -9.81
C ILE A 32 1.64 -20.56 -9.33
N GLY A 33 1.21 -20.98 -8.14
CA GLY A 33 1.71 -22.19 -7.49
C GLY A 33 2.96 -21.98 -6.64
N ASN A 34 3.44 -20.74 -6.57
CA ASN A 34 4.62 -20.32 -5.81
C ASN A 34 5.86 -21.24 -5.99
N THR A 35 6.13 -21.66 -7.23
CA THR A 35 7.16 -22.68 -7.51
C THR A 35 8.58 -22.10 -7.58
N ASP A 36 8.70 -20.85 -7.99
CA ASP A 36 10.00 -20.19 -8.18
C ASP A 36 10.37 -19.27 -7.00
N VAL A 37 10.94 -19.89 -5.96
CA VAL A 37 11.65 -19.19 -4.87
C VAL A 37 13.01 -18.73 -5.41
N ALA A 38 13.06 -17.49 -5.89
CA ALA A 38 14.29 -16.86 -6.35
C ALA A 38 14.50 -15.55 -5.60
N GLU A 39 15.76 -15.19 -5.36
CA GLU A 39 16.11 -13.97 -4.64
C GLU A 39 15.46 -12.74 -5.30
N LYS A 40 14.69 -11.99 -4.53
CA LYS A 40 13.85 -10.88 -5.00
C LYS A 40 13.85 -9.76 -3.98
N CYS A 41 13.97 -8.51 -4.43
CA CYS A 41 13.90 -7.32 -3.58
C CYS A 41 14.84 -7.35 -2.35
N GLY A 42 16.00 -8.02 -2.45
CA GLY A 42 16.95 -8.19 -1.33
C GLY A 42 16.56 -9.28 -0.32
N THR A 43 15.57 -10.10 -0.64
CA THR A 43 15.20 -11.33 0.08
C THR A 43 15.65 -12.55 -0.73
N ASP A 44 15.72 -13.72 -0.09
CA ASP A 44 16.00 -15.00 -0.75
C ASP A 44 14.80 -15.54 -1.57
N GLY A 45 13.73 -14.75 -1.70
CA GLY A 45 12.50 -15.12 -2.37
C GLY A 45 11.51 -15.89 -1.50
N ARG A 46 11.88 -16.28 -0.27
CA ARG A 46 10.97 -16.93 0.67
C ARG A 46 10.07 -15.90 1.34
N SER A 47 8.87 -16.33 1.75
CA SER A 47 8.00 -15.52 2.61
C SER A 47 8.76 -15.13 3.88
N ILE A 48 8.91 -13.84 4.11
CA ILE A 48 9.53 -13.31 5.33
C ILE A 48 8.52 -13.17 6.48
N ALA A 49 7.22 -13.14 6.17
CA ALA A 49 6.13 -13.03 7.12
C ALA A 49 4.82 -13.56 6.50
N TRP A 50 3.90 -14.00 7.36
CA TRP A 50 2.57 -14.46 6.98
C TRP A 50 1.51 -13.69 7.78
N VAL A 51 0.38 -13.43 7.13
CA VAL A 51 -0.80 -12.80 7.73
C VAL A 51 -2.02 -13.63 7.34
N ASN A 52 -2.81 -14.04 8.33
CA ASN A 52 -4.05 -14.75 8.08
C ASN A 52 -5.09 -13.79 7.52
N SER A 53 -5.67 -14.15 6.37
CA SER A 53 -6.84 -13.46 5.84
C SER A 53 -8.04 -13.76 6.75
N PRO A 54 -8.72 -12.75 7.31
CA PRO A 54 -9.93 -12.95 8.11
C PRO A 54 -11.10 -13.63 7.40
N THR A 55 -11.13 -13.58 6.06
CA THR A 55 -12.21 -14.12 5.23
C THR A 55 -11.66 -14.92 4.07
N ASN A 56 -12.42 -15.90 3.58
CA ASN A 56 -12.06 -16.71 2.42
C ASN A 56 -12.61 -16.14 1.09
N ASP A 57 -13.54 -15.17 1.14
CA ASP A 57 -14.13 -14.59 -0.08
C ASP A 57 -13.23 -13.57 -0.77
N TYR A 58 -12.38 -12.91 0.02
CA TYR A 58 -11.45 -11.87 -0.43
C TYR A 58 -10.18 -11.92 0.40
N PHE A 59 -9.06 -11.53 -0.21
CA PHE A 59 -7.82 -11.23 0.51
C PHE A 59 -8.02 -9.99 1.37
N THR A 60 -8.25 -10.23 2.65
CA THR A 60 -8.48 -9.18 3.64
C THR A 60 -7.41 -9.23 4.72
N VAL A 61 -7.26 -8.13 5.44
CA VAL A 61 -6.31 -8.00 6.53
C VAL A 61 -6.92 -7.21 7.67
N ASN A 62 -6.49 -7.54 8.89
CA ASN A 62 -6.88 -6.80 10.08
C ASN A 62 -5.80 -5.78 10.48
N ILE A 63 -6.01 -4.50 10.14
CA ILE A 63 -5.04 -3.43 10.46
C ILE A 63 -5.17 -3.02 11.94
N LYS A 64 -4.06 -3.15 12.68
CA LYS A 64 -3.91 -2.69 14.07
C LYS A 64 -3.73 -1.19 14.17
N SER A 65 -2.86 -0.63 13.33
CA SER A 65 -2.54 0.80 13.37
C SER A 65 -1.94 1.32 12.07
N VAL A 66 -2.11 2.62 11.82
CA VAL A 66 -1.43 3.34 10.74
C VAL A 66 -0.67 4.52 11.34
N LEU A 67 0.61 4.64 10.98
CA LEU A 67 1.46 5.74 11.36
C LEU A 67 1.86 6.54 10.13
N VAL A 68 1.80 7.87 10.24
CA VAL A 68 2.37 8.80 9.26
C VAL A 68 3.59 9.43 9.90
N ASN A 69 4.75 9.24 9.25
CA ASN A 69 6.04 9.76 9.72
C ASN A 69 6.36 9.38 11.18
N GLY A 70 6.02 8.14 11.56
CA GLY A 70 6.22 7.62 12.92
C GLY A 70 5.17 8.05 13.95
N LYS A 71 4.18 8.87 13.57
CA LYS A 71 3.08 9.28 14.46
C LYS A 71 1.83 8.48 14.14
N GLN A 72 1.25 7.86 15.16
CA GLN A 72 -0.01 7.13 15.04
C GLN A 72 -1.14 8.08 14.64
N VAL A 73 -1.98 7.63 13.71
CA VAL A 73 -3.19 8.34 13.28
C VAL A 73 -4.39 7.73 14.01
N ASP A 74 -5.26 8.59 14.52
CA ASP A 74 -6.55 8.17 15.07
C ASP A 74 -7.46 7.72 13.92
N LEU A 75 -7.73 6.42 13.87
CA LEU A 75 -8.62 5.82 12.88
C LEU A 75 -10.08 6.04 13.31
N PRO A 76 -11.02 6.25 12.37
CA PRO A 76 -12.44 6.40 12.70
C PRO A 76 -12.97 5.21 13.50
N GLU A 77 -13.94 5.44 14.37
CA GLU A 77 -14.58 4.38 15.17
C GLU A 77 -15.15 3.25 14.29
N GLU A 78 -15.69 3.62 13.12
CA GLU A 78 -16.24 2.69 12.14
C GLU A 78 -15.17 1.87 11.40
N PHE A 79 -13.89 2.21 11.57
CA PHE A 79 -12.80 1.53 10.88
C PHE A 79 -12.67 0.09 11.36
N GLN A 80 -12.96 -0.83 10.45
CA GLN A 80 -12.88 -2.26 10.71
C GLN A 80 -13.75 -2.77 11.87
N GLN A 81 -14.86 -2.09 12.17
CA GLN A 81 -15.78 -2.50 13.22
C GLN A 81 -16.59 -3.75 12.85
N VAL A 82 -17.08 -4.45 13.88
CA VAL A 82 -18.11 -5.48 13.72
C VAL A 82 -19.46 -4.79 13.57
N VAL A 83 -20.13 -4.97 12.43
CA VAL A 83 -21.46 -4.40 12.19
C VAL A 83 -22.57 -5.31 12.73
N GLU A 84 -23.79 -4.79 12.81
CA GLU A 84 -24.97 -5.37 13.48
C GLU A 84 -25.27 -6.85 13.14
N ASN A 85 -24.85 -7.32 11.97
CA ASN A 85 -24.99 -8.72 11.54
C ASN A 85 -23.81 -9.63 11.95
N GLY A 86 -22.95 -9.20 12.88
CA GLY A 86 -21.74 -9.92 13.28
C GLY A 86 -20.61 -9.92 12.23
N ARG A 87 -20.81 -9.24 11.10
CA ARG A 87 -19.81 -9.13 10.03
C ARG A 87 -18.77 -8.08 10.43
N ALA A 88 -17.50 -8.48 10.51
CA ALA A 88 -16.39 -7.55 10.64
C ALA A 88 -16.09 -6.87 9.29
N LEU A 89 -15.89 -5.56 9.32
CA LEU A 89 -15.29 -4.84 8.21
C LEU A 89 -13.77 -5.08 8.26
N TYR A 90 -13.17 -5.45 7.14
CA TYR A 90 -11.72 -5.63 7.05
C TYR A 90 -11.14 -4.80 5.90
N SER A 91 -9.84 -4.53 5.98
CA SER A 91 -9.12 -3.88 4.90
C SER A 91 -8.83 -4.89 3.79
N TYR A 92 -8.90 -4.45 2.52
CA TYR A 92 -8.74 -5.33 1.37
C TYR A 92 -7.37 -5.17 0.71
N LEU A 93 -6.78 -6.29 0.30
CA LEU A 93 -5.65 -6.31 -0.62
C LEU A 93 -6.17 -6.45 -2.05
N HIS A 94 -5.96 -5.42 -2.88
CA HIS A 94 -6.51 -5.39 -4.23
C HIS A 94 -5.50 -4.86 -5.25
N THR A 95 -5.13 -5.71 -6.21
CA THR A 95 -4.10 -5.41 -7.21
C THR A 95 -4.61 -4.60 -8.40
N CYS A 96 -5.92 -4.60 -8.68
CA CYS A 96 -6.48 -3.81 -9.81
C CYS A 96 -6.74 -2.32 -9.50
N PHE A 97 -6.49 -1.85 -8.27
CA PHE A 97 -6.61 -0.41 -7.97
C PHE A 97 -5.27 0.30 -8.17
N MET A 98 -5.32 1.43 -8.87
CA MET A 98 -4.15 2.30 -9.04
C MET A 98 -3.77 3.00 -7.72
N TYR A 99 -4.74 3.23 -6.83
CA TYR A 99 -4.58 4.05 -5.63
C TYR A 99 -4.74 3.22 -4.37
N MET A 100 -3.88 3.45 -3.37
CA MET A 100 -4.20 3.05 -1.99
C MET A 100 -5.33 3.94 -1.49
N ARG A 101 -6.35 3.32 -0.91
CA ARG A 101 -7.46 4.02 -0.28
C ARG A 101 -7.30 3.88 1.22
N PHE A 102 -7.14 5.02 1.89
CA PHE A 102 -7.11 5.09 3.34
C PHE A 102 -8.32 5.87 3.85
N PRO A 103 -8.68 5.71 5.14
CA PRO A 103 -9.60 6.61 5.80
C PRO A 103 -9.15 8.07 5.64
N GLN A 104 -10.11 8.99 5.55
CA GLN A 104 -9.86 10.42 5.33
C GLN A 104 -8.87 10.99 6.36
N ALA A 105 -8.96 10.56 7.62
CA ALA A 105 -8.04 10.95 8.69
C ALA A 105 -6.56 10.69 8.35
N VAL A 106 -6.24 9.51 7.81
CA VAL A 106 -4.88 9.13 7.39
C VAL A 106 -4.42 9.99 6.21
N VAL A 107 -5.31 10.21 5.23
CA VAL A 107 -5.00 11.03 4.04
C VAL A 107 -4.71 12.47 4.44
N ASP A 108 -5.50 13.04 5.34
CA ASP A 108 -5.31 14.42 5.80
C ASP A 108 -4.01 14.60 6.58
N VAL A 109 -3.67 13.67 7.48
CA VAL A 109 -2.38 13.69 8.20
C VAL A 109 -1.22 13.58 7.20
N LEU A 110 -1.29 12.66 6.24
CA LEU A 110 -0.26 12.51 5.20
C LEU A 110 -0.05 13.78 4.39
N ILE A 111 -1.13 14.39 3.90
CA ILE A 111 -1.05 15.62 3.10
C ILE A 111 -0.48 16.78 3.95
N ASN A 112 -0.91 16.91 5.20
CA ASN A 112 -0.41 17.97 6.08
C ASN A 112 1.09 17.78 6.37
N ASP A 113 1.56 16.55 6.59
CA ASP A 113 2.98 16.27 6.80
C ASP A 113 3.82 16.59 5.55
N ILE A 114 3.33 16.26 4.35
CA ILE A 114 3.98 16.66 3.08
C ILE A 114 4.10 18.19 2.96
N LEU A 115 3.05 18.93 3.34
CA LEU A 115 3.03 20.40 3.27
C LEU A 115 3.93 21.04 4.33
N ASN A 116 4.01 20.44 5.51
CA ASN A 116 4.79 20.94 6.64
C ASN A 116 6.29 20.67 6.47
N SER A 117 6.66 19.54 5.86
CA SER A 117 8.05 19.23 5.58
C SER A 117 8.67 20.12 4.49
N GLY A 118 7.83 20.81 3.70
CA GLY A 118 8.29 21.60 2.57
C GLY A 118 8.89 20.75 1.45
N ALA A 119 8.57 19.44 1.43
CA ALA A 119 9.09 18.51 0.45
C ALA A 119 8.68 18.86 -0.99
N ILE A 120 7.51 19.48 -1.18
CA ILE A 120 7.04 19.92 -2.49
C ILE A 120 6.95 21.44 -2.51
N THR A 121 7.56 22.06 -3.51
CA THR A 121 7.51 23.51 -3.73
C THR A 121 7.19 23.85 -5.18
N ILE A 122 6.62 25.03 -5.41
CA ILE A 122 6.35 25.54 -6.76
C ILE A 122 7.56 26.36 -7.22
N LYS A 123 8.03 26.11 -8.44
CA LYS A 123 9.22 26.78 -9.02
C LYS A 123 9.00 28.26 -9.35
N ASN A 124 7.75 28.74 -9.39
CA ASN A 124 7.45 30.11 -9.75
C ASN A 124 7.78 31.08 -8.59
N THR A 125 8.70 32.01 -8.85
CA THR A 125 9.21 33.00 -7.89
C THR A 125 8.19 34.03 -7.44
N MET A 126 7.09 34.21 -8.17
CA MET A 126 6.04 35.18 -7.83
C MET A 126 4.97 34.64 -6.87
N ILE A 127 4.94 33.34 -6.58
CA ILE A 127 3.92 32.73 -5.73
C ILE A 127 4.41 32.71 -4.28
N SER A 128 3.64 33.33 -3.38
CA SER A 128 3.95 33.27 -1.95
C SER A 128 3.91 31.84 -1.42
N SER A 129 4.75 31.54 -0.43
CA SER A 129 4.84 30.20 0.18
C SER A 129 3.47 29.69 0.67
N LYS A 130 2.65 30.57 1.23
CA LYS A 130 1.28 30.26 1.71
C LYS A 130 0.36 29.85 0.56
N LEU A 131 0.34 30.61 -0.54
CA LEU A 131 -0.46 30.27 -1.73
C LEU A 131 0.05 28.98 -2.39
N GLY A 132 1.36 28.77 -2.40
CA GLY A 132 1.98 27.55 -2.90
C GLY A 132 1.48 26.30 -2.16
N LYS A 133 1.45 26.34 -0.82
CA LYS A 133 0.91 25.24 0.00
C LYS A 133 -0.55 24.94 -0.31
N ILE A 134 -1.39 25.97 -0.51
CA ILE A 134 -2.81 25.79 -0.86
C ILE A 134 -2.97 25.09 -2.22
N ILE A 135 -2.19 25.52 -3.22
CA ILE A 135 -2.21 24.92 -4.56
C ILE A 135 -1.77 23.44 -4.50
N ILE A 136 -0.67 23.16 -3.78
CA ILE A 136 -0.15 21.80 -3.61
C ILE A 136 -1.18 20.93 -2.87
N LYS A 137 -1.79 21.43 -1.80
CA LYS A 137 -2.84 20.71 -1.05
C LYS A 137 -3.97 20.27 -1.98
N LYS A 138 -4.51 21.21 -2.78
CA LYS A 138 -5.57 20.91 -3.76
C LYS A 138 -5.11 19.89 -4.81
N LYS A 139 -3.84 19.92 -5.22
CA LYS A 139 -3.32 18.93 -6.16
C LYS A 139 -3.27 17.53 -5.54
N LEU A 140 -2.79 17.41 -4.32
CA LEU A 140 -2.72 16.14 -3.58
C LEU A 140 -4.13 15.58 -3.32
N GLN A 141 -5.05 16.39 -2.79
CA GLN A 141 -6.43 15.94 -2.47
C GLN A 141 -7.20 15.45 -3.70
N ASN A 142 -6.97 16.04 -4.88
CA ASN A 142 -7.65 15.65 -6.11
C ASN A 142 -6.87 14.63 -6.95
N ASN A 143 -5.76 14.07 -6.43
CA ASN A 143 -4.85 13.19 -7.17
C ASN A 143 -4.41 13.77 -8.53
N HIS A 144 -4.29 15.09 -8.60
CA HIS A 144 -3.95 15.79 -9.83
C HIS A 144 -2.45 15.74 -10.10
N LEU A 145 -2.12 15.55 -11.38
CA LEU A 145 -0.75 15.51 -11.84
C LEU A 145 0.01 16.81 -11.54
N MET A 146 1.23 16.64 -11.02
CA MET A 146 2.21 17.71 -10.80
C MET A 146 3.39 17.55 -11.78
N THR A 147 3.64 18.54 -12.64
CA THR A 147 4.72 18.49 -13.63
C THR A 147 6.08 18.84 -13.01
N LYS A 148 7.14 18.11 -13.36
CA LYS A 148 8.51 18.46 -12.95
C LYS A 148 8.97 19.85 -13.42
N SER A 149 8.36 20.41 -14.46
CA SER A 149 8.62 21.78 -14.92
C SER A 149 8.10 22.86 -13.97
N LYS A 150 7.03 22.58 -13.20
CA LYS A 150 6.38 23.55 -12.31
C LYS A 150 6.67 23.32 -10.83
N TYR A 151 7.08 22.11 -10.45
CA TYR A 151 7.28 21.71 -9.06
C TYR A 151 8.68 21.17 -8.82
N ASN A 152 9.22 21.44 -7.64
CA ASN A 152 10.38 20.77 -7.07
C ASN A 152 9.91 19.76 -6.01
N ILE A 153 10.55 18.60 -5.95
CA ILE A 153 10.26 17.56 -4.96
C ILE A 153 11.56 17.12 -4.32
N ASP A 154 11.67 17.33 -3.02
CA ASP A 154 12.71 16.79 -2.15
C ASP A 154 12.19 15.49 -1.53
N TRP A 155 12.60 14.35 -2.10
CA TRP A 155 12.12 13.03 -1.70
C TRP A 155 12.53 12.64 -0.29
N VAL A 156 13.63 13.22 0.24
CA VAL A 156 14.14 12.89 1.58
C VAL A 156 13.24 13.49 2.67
N LYS A 157 12.56 14.60 2.36
CA LYS A 157 11.64 15.29 3.27
C LYS A 157 10.21 14.76 3.21
N LEU A 158 9.91 13.81 2.32
CA LEU A 158 8.59 13.23 2.24
C LEU A 158 8.37 12.23 3.40
N PRO A 159 7.17 12.20 4.00
CA PRO A 159 6.87 11.31 5.11
C PRO A 159 6.90 9.83 4.68
N THR A 160 6.96 8.95 5.67
CA THR A 160 6.73 7.51 5.48
C THR A 160 5.35 7.13 5.98
N ILE A 161 4.77 6.05 5.45
CA ILE A 161 3.53 5.46 5.97
C ILE A 161 3.89 4.09 6.53
N THR A 162 3.49 3.80 7.75
CA THR A 162 3.68 2.49 8.36
C THR A 162 2.33 1.89 8.68
N ILE A 163 2.07 0.67 8.22
CA ILE A 163 0.83 -0.06 8.45
C ILE A 163 1.19 -1.30 9.25
N THR A 164 0.60 -1.44 10.42
CA THR A 164 0.76 -2.62 11.26
C THR A 164 -0.49 -3.46 11.18
N VAL A 165 -0.31 -4.74 10.86
CA VAL A 165 -1.38 -5.70 10.62
C VAL A 165 -1.25 -6.83 11.64
N PHE A 166 -2.36 -7.30 12.19
CA PHE A 166 -2.36 -8.51 13.01
C PHE A 166 -2.02 -9.72 12.14
N ALA A 167 -1.08 -10.56 12.60
CA ALA A 167 -0.67 -11.75 11.86
C ALA A 167 -1.73 -12.86 11.91
N GLN A 168 -2.57 -12.87 12.95
CA GLN A 168 -3.59 -13.90 13.17
C GLN A 168 -4.98 -13.28 13.34
N THR A 169 -6.01 -14.03 12.95
CA THR A 169 -7.42 -13.71 13.17
C THR A 169 -8.15 -14.99 13.60
N PRO A 170 -9.01 -14.97 14.64
CA PRO A 170 -9.33 -13.83 15.50
C PRO A 170 -8.16 -13.37 16.37
N VAL A 171 -8.20 -12.11 16.79
CA VAL A 171 -7.22 -11.54 17.73
C VAL A 171 -7.64 -11.91 19.15
N THR A 172 -6.69 -12.42 19.94
CA THR A 172 -6.82 -12.83 21.34
C THR A 172 -5.72 -12.17 22.17
N ASP A 173 -5.84 -12.23 23.50
CA ASP A 173 -4.79 -11.72 24.40
C ASP A 173 -3.42 -12.38 24.14
N ASP A 174 -3.41 -13.64 23.72
CA ASP A 174 -2.17 -14.38 23.43
C ASP A 174 -1.50 -13.95 22.13
N ASN A 175 -2.26 -13.48 21.13
CA ASN A 175 -1.73 -13.16 19.79
C ASN A 175 -1.79 -11.66 19.42
N HIS A 176 -2.24 -10.80 20.33
CA HIS A 176 -2.41 -9.35 20.10
C HIS A 176 -1.12 -8.61 19.66
N ASP A 177 0.04 -9.15 20.04
CA ASP A 177 1.37 -8.62 19.68
C ASP A 177 2.01 -9.35 18.49
N SER A 178 1.38 -10.41 17.99
CA SER A 178 1.80 -11.05 16.74
C SER A 178 1.39 -10.18 15.56
N VAL A 179 2.29 -9.32 15.12
CA VAL A 179 2.02 -8.32 14.07
C VAL A 179 3.06 -8.33 12.96
N VAL A 180 2.61 -7.94 11.77
CA VAL A 180 3.47 -7.66 10.61
C VAL A 180 3.41 -6.17 10.33
N THR A 181 4.57 -5.54 10.18
CA THR A 181 4.66 -4.10 9.92
C THR A 181 5.19 -3.85 8.51
N ILE A 182 4.40 -3.13 7.72
CA ILE A 182 4.73 -2.73 6.35
C ILE A 182 5.06 -1.24 6.38
N LYS A 183 6.28 -0.88 5.99
CA LYS A 183 6.72 0.51 5.89
C LYS A 183 6.86 0.93 4.44
N LEU A 184 6.08 1.92 4.04
CA LEU A 184 6.06 2.51 2.72
C LEU A 184 6.85 3.82 2.72
N GLY A 185 7.79 3.91 1.79
CA GLY A 185 8.52 5.12 1.49
C GLY A 185 7.77 6.04 0.50
N PRO A 186 8.29 7.26 0.30
CA PRO A 186 7.71 8.23 -0.63
C PRO A 186 7.46 7.72 -2.05
N LYS A 187 8.30 6.81 -2.56
CA LYS A 187 8.18 6.26 -3.92
C LYS A 187 7.12 5.16 -4.05
N ASP A 188 6.62 4.65 -2.92
CA ASP A 188 5.60 3.60 -2.90
C ASP A 188 4.19 4.19 -2.98
N TYR A 189 3.99 5.41 -2.48
CA TYR A 189 2.71 6.12 -2.52
C TYR A 189 2.68 7.32 -3.48
N LEU A 190 3.82 7.79 -4.00
CA LEU A 190 3.89 8.80 -5.08
C LEU A 190 4.59 8.21 -6.30
N ARG A 191 3.89 8.17 -7.44
CA ARG A 191 4.41 7.63 -8.69
C ARG A 191 4.79 8.73 -9.66
N SER A 192 5.98 8.62 -10.23
CA SER A 192 6.35 9.35 -11.44
C SER A 192 5.87 8.61 -12.69
N TYR A 193 5.25 9.34 -13.61
CA TYR A 193 4.92 8.84 -14.94
C TYR A 193 5.54 9.74 -16.01
N ASN A 194 6.08 9.14 -17.07
CA ASN A 194 6.64 9.85 -18.21
C ASN A 194 5.63 9.82 -19.37
N SER A 195 5.00 10.95 -19.70
CA SER A 195 4.41 11.12 -21.03
C SER A 195 5.50 11.56 -21.99
N LYS A 196 5.30 11.39 -23.31
CA LYS A 196 6.30 11.60 -24.37
C LYS A 196 7.13 12.89 -24.25
N ASP A 197 6.65 13.92 -23.53
CA ASP A 197 7.38 15.18 -23.29
C ASP A 197 7.33 15.70 -21.83
N CYS A 198 6.76 14.97 -20.86
CA CYS A 198 6.55 15.47 -19.50
C CYS A 198 6.57 14.38 -18.41
N LYS A 199 7.34 14.61 -17.35
CA LYS A 199 7.30 13.80 -16.12
C LYS A 199 6.27 14.37 -15.13
N TYR A 200 5.26 13.58 -14.79
CA TYR A 200 4.20 13.91 -13.84
C TYR A 200 4.31 13.11 -12.55
N LEU A 201 3.79 13.64 -11.45
CA LEU A 201 3.60 12.92 -10.19
C LEU A 201 2.13 12.84 -9.80
N THR A 202 1.69 11.68 -9.33
CA THR A 202 0.39 11.46 -8.67
C THR A 202 0.56 10.54 -7.46
N ILE A 203 -0.32 10.65 -6.46
CA ILE A 203 -0.38 9.70 -5.34
C ILE A 203 -0.92 8.41 -5.91
N VAL A 204 -0.10 7.37 -6.02
CA VAL A 204 -0.40 6.08 -6.68
C VAL A 204 0.44 5.01 -5.99
N CYS A 205 -0.14 3.83 -5.84
CA CYS A 205 0.53 2.69 -5.22
C CYS A 205 1.52 2.03 -6.19
N ASN A 206 2.73 1.75 -5.72
CA ASN A 206 3.54 0.61 -6.18
C ASN A 206 3.86 -0.22 -4.94
N MET A 207 3.07 -1.25 -4.67
CA MET A 207 3.39 -2.17 -3.58
C MET A 207 4.38 -3.21 -4.11
N CYS A 208 5.67 -3.00 -3.83
CA CYS A 208 6.72 -3.97 -4.09
C CYS A 208 6.89 -4.86 -2.83
N CYS A 209 5.86 -5.60 -2.47
CA CYS A 209 5.95 -6.64 -1.44
C CYS A 209 5.49 -7.96 -2.04
N LEU A 210 6.33 -9.00 -1.91
CA LEU A 210 5.90 -10.39 -2.03
C LEU A 210 4.89 -10.63 -0.91
N ILE A 211 3.61 -10.53 -1.23
CA ILE A 211 2.56 -11.09 -0.39
C ILE A 211 2.31 -12.47 -0.97
N ASN A 212 2.80 -13.50 -0.28
CA ASN A 212 2.34 -14.86 -0.58
C ASN A 212 0.95 -14.99 0.04
N LEU A 213 -0.03 -15.13 -0.83
CA LEU A 213 -1.43 -15.28 -0.48
C LEU A 213 -1.74 -16.77 -0.57
N THR A 214 -1.96 -17.40 0.58
CA THR A 214 -2.49 -18.77 0.68
C THR A 214 -4.00 -18.69 0.88
N ASP A 215 -4.77 -19.30 -0.01
CA ASP A 215 -6.14 -19.71 0.29
C ASP A 215 -6.06 -21.00 1.12
N ILE A 216 -6.42 -20.92 2.41
CA ILE A 216 -6.58 -22.10 3.28
C ILE A 216 -7.80 -22.88 2.76
N PRO A 217 -7.71 -24.21 2.63
CA PRO A 217 -8.44 -24.97 1.60
C PRO A 217 -9.95 -25.05 1.84
N ALA A 218 -10.67 -25.18 0.73
CA ALA A 218 -12.02 -25.72 0.74
C ALA A 218 -11.98 -27.16 1.26
N GLU A 219 -12.46 -27.36 2.49
CA GLU A 219 -13.06 -28.65 2.86
C GLU A 219 -14.28 -28.87 1.96
N LEU A 220 -14.16 -29.84 1.03
CA LEU A 220 -15.20 -30.80 0.61
C LEU A 220 -14.64 -31.78 -0.42
#